data_AF-A0A7R9Y245-F1
#
_entry.id   AF-A0A7R9Y245-F1
#
_cell.length_a   1.000
_cell.length_b   1.000
_cell.length_c   1.000
_cell.angle_alpha   90.00
_cell.angle_beta   90.00
_cell.angle_gamma   90.00
#
_symmetry.space_group_name_H-M   'P 1'
#
loop_
_entity.id
_entity.type
_entity.pdbx_description
1 polymer ?
#
loop_
_entity_poly.entity_id
_entity_poly.type
_entity_poly.pdbx_seq_one_letter_code
_entity_poly.pdbx_strand_id
1 'polypeptide(L)'
;ANDNVLFLKPLDKYFQRLNIGDEFPQLVEIFKPIMHVVLMVWKHSHHYNTPGRIVVLIREICNDLIMQSQKFVAGNEIFEAEPPEAVEKLKQTLKVCGTFKSFYFDY
;
A
#
# COMPACT_ATOMS: atom_id res chain seq x y z
N ALA A 1 0.30 -6.42 -25.10
CA ALA A 1 -0.85 -5.90 -24.32
C ALA A 1 -1.43 -6.95 -23.34
N ASN A 2 -1.55 -8.22 -23.74
CA ASN A 2 -2.14 -9.28 -22.92
C ASN A 2 -1.30 -9.68 -21.68
N ASP A 3 0.03 -9.62 -21.73
CA ASP A 3 0.88 -9.95 -20.58
C ASP A 3 0.68 -9.00 -19.39
N ASN A 4 0.35 -7.74 -19.66
CA ASN A 4 0.14 -6.74 -18.60
C ASN A 4 -1.10 -7.08 -17.77
N VAL A 5 -2.16 -7.56 -18.41
CA VAL A 5 -3.38 -7.99 -17.71
C VAL A 5 -3.10 -9.22 -16.87
N LEU A 6 -2.22 -10.12 -17.33
CA LEU A 6 -1.80 -11.32 -16.60
C LEU A 6 -1.00 -10.98 -15.33
N PHE A 7 -0.12 -9.98 -15.38
CA PHE A 7 0.68 -9.57 -14.21
C PHE A 7 -0.02 -8.58 -13.27
N LEU A 8 -1.00 -7.82 -13.76
CA LEU A 8 -1.79 -6.87 -12.95
C LEU A 8 -3.02 -7.54 -12.32
N LYS A 9 -3.56 -8.63 -12.87
CA LYS A 9 -4.67 -9.40 -12.26
C LYS A 9 -4.40 -9.83 -10.81
N PRO A 10 -3.20 -10.34 -10.46
CA PRO A 10 -2.86 -10.68 -9.09
C PRO A 10 -2.81 -9.48 -8.14
N LEU A 11 -2.67 -8.25 -8.66
CA LEU A 11 -2.71 -7.03 -7.85
C LEU A 11 -4.13 -6.63 -7.46
N ASP A 12 -5.14 -7.01 -8.25
CA ASP A 12 -6.56 -6.67 -7.99
C ASP A 12 -6.99 -7.13 -6.59
N LYS A 13 -6.70 -8.39 -6.22
CA LYS A 13 -6.99 -8.91 -4.86
C LYS A 13 -6.26 -8.14 -3.75
N TYR A 14 -5.06 -7.63 -4.01
CA TYR A 14 -4.29 -6.87 -3.03
C TYR A 14 -4.83 -5.45 -2.92
N PHE A 15 -5.21 -4.83 -4.04
CA PHE A 15 -5.87 -3.52 -4.07
C PHE A 15 -7.25 -3.58 -3.44
N GLN A 16 -8.03 -4.64 -3.65
CA GLN A 16 -9.30 -4.83 -2.94
C GLN A 16 -9.09 -4.91 -1.42
N ARG A 17 -8.12 -5.69 -0.93
CA ARG A 17 -7.78 -5.69 0.51
C ARG A 17 -7.33 -4.31 1.01
N LEU A 18 -6.57 -3.58 0.19
CA LEU A 18 -6.07 -2.24 0.53
C LEU A 18 -7.20 -1.20 0.50
N ASN A 19 -8.24 -1.39 -0.31
CA ASN A 19 -9.40 -0.50 -0.40
C ASN A 19 -10.46 -0.78 0.68
N ILE A 20 -10.70 -2.07 0.99
CA ILE A 20 -11.68 -2.52 1.99
C ILE A 20 -11.29 -2.04 3.39
N GLY A 21 -10.00 -2.04 3.74
CA GLY A 21 -9.50 -1.28 4.90
C GLY A 21 -9.91 -1.79 6.29
N ASP A 22 -10.59 -2.94 6.39
CA ASP A 22 -11.14 -3.45 7.66
C ASP A 22 -10.07 -3.65 8.76
N GLU A 23 -8.81 -3.93 8.39
CA GLU A 23 -7.72 -4.12 9.34
C GLU A 23 -6.44 -3.41 8.87
N PHE A 24 -6.39 -2.09 9.01
CA PHE A 24 -5.26 -1.25 8.61
C PHE A 24 -3.88 -1.78 9.09
N PRO A 25 -3.71 -2.26 10.34
CA PRO A 25 -2.43 -2.83 10.79
C PRO A 25 -2.00 -4.09 10.01
N GLN A 26 -2.95 -4.85 9.46
CA GLN A 26 -2.66 -6.07 8.69
C GLN A 26 -2.25 -5.79 7.23
N LEU A 27 -2.38 -4.55 6.76
CA LEU A 27 -1.94 -4.17 5.41
C LEU A 27 -0.43 -4.40 5.21
N VAL A 28 0.36 -4.47 6.29
CA VAL A 28 1.79 -4.80 6.23
C VAL A 28 2.07 -6.16 5.57
N GLU A 29 1.16 -7.12 5.68
CA GLU A 29 1.32 -8.46 5.11
C GLU A 29 1.25 -8.46 3.58
N ILE A 30 0.51 -7.51 3.00
CA ILE A 30 0.30 -7.41 1.55
C ILE A 30 1.36 -6.54 0.86
N PHE A 31 2.13 -5.75 1.59
CA PHE A 31 3.17 -4.89 1.00
C PHE A 31 4.28 -5.68 0.32
N LYS A 32 4.79 -6.73 0.98
CA LYS A 32 5.84 -7.60 0.40
C LYS A 32 5.40 -8.26 -0.92
N PRO A 33 4.23 -8.92 -1.02
CA PRO A 33 3.78 -9.48 -2.29
C PRO A 33 3.47 -8.39 -3.33
N ILE A 34 2.97 -7.21 -2.96
CA ILE A 34 2.81 -6.08 -3.90
C ILE A 34 4.16 -5.71 -4.51
N MET A 35 5.20 -5.46 -3.71
CA MET A 35 6.53 -5.10 -4.21
C MET A 35 7.11 -6.17 -5.12
N HIS A 36 6.96 -7.45 -4.75
CA HIS A 36 7.41 -8.57 -5.57
C HIS A 36 6.72 -8.62 -6.94
N VAL A 37 5.40 -8.40 -6.98
CA VAL A 37 4.65 -8.36 -8.26
C VAL A 37 5.05 -7.14 -9.08
N VAL A 38 5.25 -5.97 -8.46
CA VAL A 38 5.76 -4.77 -9.15
C VAL A 38 7.14 -5.03 -9.77
N LEU A 39 8.05 -5.69 -9.05
CA LEU A 39 9.36 -6.08 -9.57
C LEU A 39 9.24 -7.10 -10.71
N MET A 40 8.33 -8.08 -10.61
CA MET A 40 8.08 -9.03 -11.70
C MET A 40 7.55 -8.32 -12.95
N VAL A 41 6.62 -7.37 -12.79
CA VAL A 41 6.11 -6.53 -13.90
C VAL A 41 7.25 -5.75 -14.54
N TRP A 42 8.14 -5.15 -13.74
CA TRP A 42 9.32 -4.44 -14.24
C TRP A 42 10.25 -5.34 -15.06
N LYS A 43 10.57 -6.53 -14.53
CA LYS A 43 11.52 -7.46 -15.15
C LYS A 43 10.99 -8.16 -16.39
N HIS A 44 9.71 -8.52 -16.41
CA HIS A 44 9.16 -9.43 -17.44
C HIS A 44 8.20 -8.75 -18.41
N SER A 45 7.71 -7.53 -18.13
CA SER A 45 6.80 -6.88 -19.06
C SER A 45 7.52 -6.15 -20.19
N HIS A 46 7.34 -6.65 -21.41
CA HIS A 46 7.79 -6.00 -22.65
C HIS A 46 7.13 -4.63 -22.92
N HIS A 47 6.01 -4.30 -22.26
CA HIS A 47 5.23 -3.07 -22.52
C HIS A 47 4.97 -2.22 -21.26
N TYR A 48 5.33 -2.70 -20.07
CA TYR A 48 5.21 -1.99 -18.78
C TYR A 48 6.56 -1.75 -18.10
N ASN A 49 7.70 -2.10 -18.72
CA ASN A 49 9.02 -1.70 -18.21
C ASN A 49 9.33 -0.20 -18.36
N THR A 50 8.37 0.61 -18.81
CA THR A 50 8.57 2.05 -18.92
C THR A 50 8.47 2.66 -17.52
N PRO A 51 9.48 3.44 -17.07
CA PRO A 51 9.52 4.00 -15.72
C PRO A 51 8.28 4.80 -15.37
N GLY A 52 7.67 5.49 -16.34
CA GLY A 52 6.45 6.26 -16.14
C GLY A 52 5.26 5.44 -15.61
N ARG A 53 5.09 4.19 -16.05
CA ARG A 53 3.93 3.37 -15.64
C ARG A 53 4.10 2.77 -14.24
N ILE A 54 5.32 2.37 -13.89
CA ILE A 54 5.61 1.87 -12.54
C ILE A 54 5.52 2.99 -11.52
N VAL A 55 6.01 4.19 -11.85
CA VAL A 55 5.90 5.36 -10.98
C VAL A 55 4.43 5.68 -10.70
N VAL A 56 3.56 5.65 -11.72
CA VAL A 56 2.11 5.84 -11.52
C VAL A 56 1.54 4.76 -10.62
N LEU A 57 1.86 3.48 -10.85
CA LEU A 57 1.36 2.37 -10.02
C LEU A 57 1.74 2.51 -8.54
N ILE A 58 3.02 2.80 -8.26
CA ILE A 58 3.49 3.03 -6.88
C ILE A 58 2.82 4.25 -6.27
N ARG A 59 2.61 5.31 -7.06
CA ARG A 59 1.91 6.51 -6.60
C ARG A 59 0.47 6.21 -6.21
N GLU A 60 -0.25 5.43 -7.00
CA GLU A 60 -1.63 5.02 -6.67
C GLU A 60 -1.67 4.19 -5.37
N ILE A 61 -0.72 3.26 -5.19
CA ILE A 61 -0.60 2.48 -3.93
C ILE A 61 -0.36 3.41 -2.73
N CYS A 62 0.53 4.39 -2.88
CA CYS A 62 0.77 5.38 -1.84
C CYS A 62 -0.47 6.23 -1.55
N ASN A 63 -1.22 6.63 -2.57
CA ASN A 63 -2.45 7.41 -2.42
C ASN A 63 -3.50 6.61 -1.62
N ASP A 64 -3.69 5.33 -1.95
CA ASP A 64 -4.61 4.47 -1.21
C ASP A 64 -4.13 4.26 0.23
N LEU A 65 -2.83 4.06 0.46
CA LEU A 65 -2.27 3.93 1.82
C LEU A 65 -2.50 5.18 2.66
N ILE A 66 -2.34 6.37 2.08
CA ILE A 66 -2.66 7.65 2.73
C ILE A 66 -4.15 7.70 3.08
N MET A 67 -5.03 7.33 2.14
CA MET A 67 -6.47 7.36 2.37
C MET A 67 -6.89 6.42 3.51
N GLN A 68 -6.33 5.21 3.55
CA GLN A 68 -6.57 4.27 4.65
C GLN A 68 -5.97 4.76 5.97
N SER A 69 -4.80 5.40 5.93
CA SER A 69 -4.20 5.99 7.14
C SER A 69 -5.09 7.10 7.71
N GLN A 70 -5.65 7.95 6.84
CA GLN A 70 -6.58 9.01 7.25
C GLN A 70 -7.87 8.45 7.83
N LYS A 71 -8.43 7.39 7.22
CA LYS A 71 -9.61 6.68 7.75
C LYS A 71 -9.33 6.03 9.09
N PHE A 72 -8.19 5.35 9.23
CA PHE A 72 -7.80 4.68 10.47
C PHE A 72 -7.53 5.67 11.61
N VAL A 73 -6.76 6.72 11.34
CA VAL A 73 -6.51 7.78 12.33
C VAL A 73 -7.81 8.50 12.69
N ALA A 74 -8.75 8.66 11.75
CA ALA A 74 -10.01 9.36 11.93
C ALA A 74 -9.80 10.72 12.60
N GLY A 75 -9.24 11.67 11.84
CA GLY A 75 -8.64 12.90 12.37
C GLY A 75 -9.50 13.76 13.29
N ASN A 76 -10.84 13.65 13.27
CA ASN A 76 -11.71 14.34 14.22
C ASN A 76 -11.88 13.53 15.52
N GLU A 77 -12.04 12.21 15.41
CA GLU A 77 -12.23 11.30 16.55
C GLU A 77 -10.96 11.17 17.39
N ILE A 78 -9.78 11.34 16.79
CA ILE A 78 -8.51 11.22 17.54
C ILE A 78 -8.30 12.33 18.58
N PHE A 79 -8.94 13.49 18.42
CA PHE A 79 -8.92 14.56 19.41
C PHE A 79 -9.91 14.31 20.57
N GLU A 80 -10.88 13.42 20.36
CA GLU A 80 -11.85 12.99 21.38
C GLU A 80 -11.39 11.72 22.11
N ALA A 81 -10.43 10.98 21.54
CA ALA A 81 -9.86 9.77 22.12
C ALA A 81 -8.93 10.08 23.31
N GLU A 82 -8.79 9.08 24.20
CA GLU A 82 -7.86 9.18 25.32
C GLU A 82 -6.41 9.33 24.81
N PRO A 83 -5.58 10.21 25.42
CA PRO A 83 -4.20 10.45 24.97
C PRO A 83 -3.35 9.18 24.71
N PRO A 84 -3.36 8.14 25.57
CA PRO A 84 -2.61 6.91 25.29
C PRO A 84 -3.13 6.16 24.06
N GLU A 85 -4.44 6.14 23.83
CA GLU A 85 -5.07 5.47 22.68
C GLU A 85 -4.74 6.19 21.38
N ALA A 86 -4.86 7.53 21.36
CA ALA A 86 -4.48 8.36 20.23
C ALA A 86 -3.00 8.15 19.85
N VAL A 87 -2.10 8.13 20.84
CA VAL A 87 -0.67 7.87 20.61
C VAL A 87 -0.44 6.47 20.04
N GLU A 88 -1.13 5.45 20.54
CA GLU A 88 -1.01 4.10 20.00
C GLU A 88 -1.47 4.02 18.54
N LYS A 89 -2.61 4.62 18.21
CA LYS A 89 -3.16 4.68 16.84
C LYS A 89 -2.19 5.38 15.87
N LEU A 90 -1.58 6.49 16.29
CA LEU A 90 -0.56 7.19 15.50
C LEU A 90 0.71 6.35 15.32
N LYS A 91 1.18 5.67 16.38
CA LYS A 91 2.35 4.77 16.30
C LYS A 91 2.09 3.61 15.34
N GLN A 92 0.90 3.01 15.38
CA GLN A 92 0.52 1.96 14.44
C GLN A 92 0.52 2.49 13.00
N THR A 93 -0.03 3.68 12.77
CA THR A 93 -0.01 4.36 11.46
C THR A 93 1.41 4.56 10.93
N LEU A 94 2.29 5.11 11.76
CA LEU A 94 3.70 5.30 11.41
C LEU A 94 4.40 3.97 11.12
N LYS A 95 4.11 2.91 11.88
CA LYS A 95 4.68 1.59 11.67
C LYS A 95 4.27 0.99 10.33
N VAL A 96 3.00 1.07 9.95
CA VAL A 96 2.51 0.56 8.66
C VAL A 96 3.18 1.31 7.51
N CYS A 97 3.16 2.65 7.53
CA CYS A 97 3.81 3.48 6.50
C CYS A 97 5.32 3.25 6.42
N GLY A 98 5.99 3.14 7.58
CA GLY A 98 7.42 2.83 7.65
C GLY A 98 7.77 1.45 7.11
N THR A 99 6.89 0.46 7.31
CA THR A 99 7.06 -0.90 6.80
C THR A 99 6.92 -0.95 5.29
N PHE A 100 5.92 -0.24 4.73
CA PHE A 100 5.79 -0.07 3.27
C PHE A 100 7.06 0.57 2.67
N LYS A 101 7.55 1.65 3.29
CA LYS A 101 8.77 2.33 2.87
C LYS A 101 9.98 1.39 2.91
N SER A 102 10.12 0.58 3.97
CA SER A 102 11.23 -0.37 4.10
C SER A 102 11.18 -1.42 2.98
N PHE A 103 10.01 -2.02 2.73
CA PHE A 103 9.87 -2.99 1.63
C PHE A 103 10.10 -2.40 0.24
N TYR A 104 9.82 -1.11 0.05
CA TYR A 104 10.15 -0.42 -1.20
C TYR A 104 11.66 -0.29 -1.42
N PHE A 105 12.44 -0.05 -0.36
CA PHE A 105 13.90 0.09 -0.45
C PHE A 105 14.64 -1.26 -0.44
N ASP A 106 14.05 -2.30 0.14
CA ASP A 106 14.62 -3.65 0.16
C ASP A 106 14.54 -4.39 -1.20
N TYR A 107 13.70 -3.91 -2.12
CA TYR A 107 13.43 -4.51 -3.44
C TYR A 107 14.03 -3.70 -4.59
#